data_AF-A0A3A8EI49-F1
#
_entry.id   AF-A0A3A8EI49-F1
#
_cell.length_a   1.000
_cell.length_b   1.000
_cell.length_c   1.000
_cell.angle_alpha   90.00
_cell.angle_beta   90.00
_cell.angle_gamma   90.00
#
_symmetry.space_group_name_H-M   'P 1'
#
loop_
_entity.id
_entity.type
_entity.pdbx_description
1 polymer ?
#
loop_
_entity_poly.entity_id
_entity_poly.type
_entity_poly.pdbx_seq_one_letter_code
_entity_poly.pdbx_strand_id
1 'polypeptide(L)'
;MDKLKLIEELTELQVRLNTEVRQAHAQDSSLGEERLQSWFRAAKKILNPYSADLYQKLVKKPIIPMIFSAYDYSALNDFDENTREPLCAFIDSLIRDIENDEFEWIEEKVVKPKNIENKSLLKKAFIVHGHDNATKERTARYLEKLGFEAVILHEQASGGKTIIEKLEHYTDVGFCIVLYTPDDEGSVKDKKDYKPRARQNVVFEHGLLIGKLGRNRVFPLVTDHSVELPGDINGMVYLSDSSWELQLAKEIRGIGFEVDMNKVI
;
A
#
# COMPACT_ATOMS: atom_id res chain seq x y z
N MET A 1 23.96 -17.23 19.66
CA MET A 1 22.61 -17.67 19.24
C MET A 1 22.70 -19.09 18.74
N ASP A 2 21.69 -19.92 19.03
CA ASP A 2 21.70 -21.35 18.70
C ASP A 2 21.07 -21.59 17.32
N LYS A 3 21.90 -21.96 16.34
CA LYS A 3 21.48 -22.20 14.95
C LYS A 3 20.51 -23.36 14.83
N LEU A 4 20.77 -24.43 15.58
CA LEU A 4 19.97 -25.66 15.55
C LEU A 4 18.57 -25.37 16.06
N LYS A 5 18.47 -24.62 17.16
CA LYS A 5 17.18 -24.21 17.72
C LYS A 5 16.35 -23.40 16.71
N LEU A 6 16.95 -22.44 15.99
CA LEU A 6 16.20 -21.65 15.00
C LEU A 6 15.74 -22.51 13.82
N ILE A 7 16.58 -23.42 13.32
CA ILE A 7 16.18 -24.37 12.26
C ILE A 7 15.00 -25.23 12.71
N GLU A 8 15.03 -25.76 13.94
CA GLU A 8 13.93 -26.55 14.50
C GLU A 8 12.62 -25.74 14.59
N GLU A 9 12.68 -24.50 15.11
CA GLU A 9 11.52 -23.60 15.21
C GLU A 9 10.95 -23.23 13.83
N LEU A 10 11.82 -22.99 12.83
CA LEU A 10 11.41 -22.71 11.46
C LEU A 10 10.76 -23.92 10.79
N THR A 11 11.31 -25.11 11.02
CA THR A 11 10.77 -26.37 10.52
C THR A 11 9.38 -26.63 11.13
N GLU A 12 9.19 -26.37 12.43
CA GLU A 12 7.90 -26.49 13.08
C GLU A 12 6.87 -25.51 12.50
N LEU A 13 7.26 -24.25 12.23
CA LEU A 13 6.39 -23.29 11.54
C LEU A 13 5.95 -23.81 10.18
N GLN A 14 6.87 -24.35 9.39
CA GLN A 14 6.55 -24.88 8.07
C GLN A 14 5.58 -26.07 8.17
N VAL A 15 5.80 -26.99 9.12
CA VAL A 15 4.90 -28.13 9.37
C VAL A 15 3.50 -27.64 9.73
N ARG A 16 3.38 -26.68 10.65
CA ARG A 16 2.09 -26.10 11.07
C ARG A 16 1.37 -25.41 9.92
N LEU A 17 2.10 -24.73 9.03
CA LEU A 17 1.51 -24.07 7.86
C LEU A 17 0.93 -25.10 6.87
N ASN A 18 1.66 -26.18 6.60
CA ASN A 18 1.25 -27.24 5.68
C ASN A 18 0.17 -28.19 6.26
N THR A 19 0.01 -28.21 7.58
CA THR A 19 -0.94 -29.11 8.28
C THR A 19 -2.08 -28.31 8.89
N GLU A 20 -1.91 -27.79 10.11
CA GLU A 20 -2.93 -27.08 10.89
C GLU A 20 -3.64 -25.99 10.07
N VAL A 21 -2.87 -25.07 9.47
CA VAL A 21 -3.42 -23.89 8.78
C VAL A 21 -4.09 -24.29 7.47
N ARG A 22 -3.42 -25.10 6.64
CA ARG A 22 -3.96 -25.56 5.36
C ARG A 22 -5.21 -26.42 5.54
N GLN A 23 -5.25 -27.30 6.54
CA GLN A 23 -6.43 -28.11 6.85
C GLN A 23 -7.60 -27.25 7.31
N ALA A 24 -7.34 -26.20 8.10
CA ALA A 24 -8.37 -25.25 8.49
C ALA A 24 -8.95 -24.53 7.27
N HIS A 25 -8.12 -24.03 6.34
CA HIS A 25 -8.58 -23.43 5.08
C HIS A 25 -9.39 -24.40 4.20
N ALA A 26 -9.04 -25.68 4.21
CA ALA A 26 -9.77 -26.71 3.46
C ALA A 26 -11.16 -26.99 4.05
N GLN A 27 -11.36 -26.77 5.35
CA GLN A 27 -12.64 -26.96 6.04
C GLN A 27 -13.52 -25.70 5.96
N ASP A 28 -12.95 -24.55 6.30
CA ASP A 28 -13.62 -23.26 6.34
C ASP A 28 -12.60 -22.13 6.16
N SER A 29 -12.84 -21.26 5.18
CA SER A 29 -11.90 -20.19 4.85
C SER A 29 -11.70 -19.18 5.99
N SER A 30 -12.75 -18.90 6.77
CA SER A 30 -12.68 -17.96 7.89
C SER A 30 -11.85 -18.53 9.04
N LEU A 31 -12.05 -19.81 9.36
CA LEU A 31 -11.21 -20.52 10.32
C LEU A 31 -9.76 -20.62 9.86
N GLY A 32 -9.55 -20.87 8.56
CA GLY A 32 -8.23 -20.85 7.93
C GLY A 32 -7.50 -19.54 8.18
N GLU A 33 -8.16 -18.41 7.92
CA GLU A 33 -7.59 -17.08 8.13
C GLU A 33 -7.21 -16.83 9.60
N GLU A 34 -8.07 -17.19 10.56
CA GLU A 34 -7.75 -17.06 11.99
C GLU A 34 -6.55 -17.94 12.42
N ARG A 35 -6.40 -19.11 11.79
CA ARG A 35 -5.24 -19.99 12.00
C ARG A 35 -3.98 -19.40 11.38
N LEU A 36 -4.08 -18.79 10.20
CA LEU A 36 -2.98 -18.07 9.57
C LEU A 36 -2.51 -16.87 10.42
N GLN A 37 -3.43 -16.08 10.98
CA GLN A 37 -3.08 -14.98 11.90
C GLN A 37 -2.38 -15.51 13.17
N SER A 38 -2.84 -16.66 13.68
CA SER A 38 -2.19 -17.34 14.82
C SER A 38 -0.79 -17.83 14.46
N TRP A 39 -0.60 -18.32 13.24
CA TRP A 39 0.69 -18.72 12.70
C TRP A 39 1.65 -17.53 12.58
N PHE A 40 1.22 -16.39 12.04
CA PHE A 40 2.05 -15.18 11.97
C PHE A 40 2.47 -14.67 13.35
N ARG A 41 1.59 -14.75 14.36
CA ARG A 41 1.95 -14.42 15.75
C ARG A 41 3.06 -15.33 16.30
N ALA A 42 3.06 -16.61 15.95
CA ALA A 42 4.13 -17.54 16.31
C ALA A 42 5.42 -17.21 15.55
N ALA A 43 5.35 -16.98 14.24
CA ALA A 43 6.48 -16.60 13.41
C ALA A 43 7.16 -15.31 13.91
N LYS A 44 6.37 -14.32 14.33
CA LYS A 44 6.89 -13.08 14.93
C LYS A 44 7.72 -13.34 16.19
N LYS A 45 7.24 -14.23 17.07
CA LYS A 45 7.94 -14.59 18.32
C LYS A 45 9.27 -15.30 18.04
N ILE A 46 9.29 -16.15 17.02
CA ILE A 46 10.48 -16.90 16.60
C ILE A 46 11.49 -15.98 15.92
N LEU A 47 11.07 -15.16 14.94
CA LEU A 47 11.99 -14.38 14.11
C LEU A 47 12.51 -13.09 14.76
N ASN A 48 11.69 -12.38 15.54
CA ASN A 48 12.08 -11.07 16.09
C ASN A 48 13.37 -11.07 16.92
N PRO A 49 13.64 -12.08 17.78
CA PRO A 49 14.90 -12.16 18.52
C PRO A 49 16.14 -12.25 17.63
N TYR A 50 16.02 -12.78 16.41
CA TYR A 50 17.13 -12.95 15.48
C TYR A 50 17.24 -11.80 14.47
N SER A 51 16.12 -11.26 13.99
CA SER A 51 16.08 -10.05 13.18
C SER A 51 14.66 -9.49 13.04
N ALA A 52 14.49 -8.22 13.39
CA ALA A 52 13.23 -7.51 13.21
C ALA A 52 12.82 -7.38 11.73
N ASP A 53 13.77 -7.42 10.81
CA ASP A 53 13.52 -7.31 9.37
C ASP A 53 13.01 -8.62 8.76
N LEU A 54 13.43 -9.78 9.30
CA LEU A 54 12.98 -11.09 8.81
C LEU A 54 11.46 -11.25 8.86
N TYR A 55 10.85 -10.88 9.99
CA TYR A 55 9.39 -10.95 10.11
C TYR A 55 8.70 -10.02 9.10
N GLN A 56 9.26 -8.84 8.84
CA GLN A 56 8.72 -7.90 7.85
C GLN A 56 8.84 -8.44 6.42
N LYS A 57 9.93 -9.13 6.10
CA LYS A 57 10.12 -9.82 4.81
C LYS A 57 9.14 -10.98 4.64
N LEU A 58 8.90 -11.77 5.69
CA LEU A 58 7.97 -12.91 5.69
C LEU A 58 6.54 -12.46 5.40
N VAL A 59 6.04 -11.44 6.10
CA VAL A 59 4.65 -10.95 5.97
C VAL A 59 4.34 -10.39 4.57
N LYS A 60 5.37 -10.01 3.80
CA LYS A 60 5.23 -9.54 2.41
C LYS A 60 5.22 -10.65 1.36
N LYS A 61 5.42 -11.91 1.75
CA LYS A 61 5.47 -13.04 0.81
C LYS A 61 4.12 -13.42 0.21
N PRO A 62 3.00 -13.37 0.93
CA PRO A 62 1.70 -13.59 0.31
C PRO A 62 1.49 -12.62 -0.85
N ILE A 63 1.06 -13.16 -1.99
CA ILE A 63 0.80 -12.44 -3.23
C ILE A 63 -0.70 -12.22 -3.33
N ILE A 64 -1.14 -11.02 -3.68
CA ILE A 64 -2.56 -10.77 -3.98
C ILE A 64 -2.67 -10.67 -5.50
N PRO A 65 -3.29 -11.63 -6.19
CA PRO A 65 -3.41 -11.58 -7.65
C PRO A 65 -4.28 -10.39 -8.07
N MET A 66 -3.80 -9.61 -9.03
CA MET A 66 -4.52 -8.43 -9.55
C MET A 66 -5.79 -8.81 -10.32
N ILE A 67 -5.82 -10.01 -10.89
CA ILE A 67 -6.96 -10.60 -11.60
C ILE A 67 -7.18 -11.98 -11.02
N PHE A 68 -8.29 -12.19 -10.32
CA PHE A 68 -8.79 -13.52 -10.05
C PHE A 68 -9.32 -14.08 -11.38
N SER A 69 -8.61 -15.05 -11.94
CA SER A 69 -9.10 -15.75 -13.12
C SER A 69 -10.41 -16.46 -12.74
N ALA A 70 -11.47 -16.29 -13.54
CA ALA A 70 -12.77 -16.93 -13.32
C ALA A 70 -12.77 -18.45 -13.58
N TYR A 71 -11.60 -19.06 -13.83
CA TYR A 71 -11.48 -20.51 -13.69
C TYR A 71 -11.73 -20.88 -12.22
N ASP A 72 -12.40 -22.01 -12.01
CA ASP A 72 -12.85 -22.55 -10.73
C ASP A 72 -11.69 -22.76 -9.74
N TYR A 73 -11.16 -21.66 -9.19
CA TYR A 73 -10.14 -21.67 -8.15
C TYR A 73 -10.84 -21.85 -6.82
N SER A 74 -10.61 -23.00 -6.19
CA SER A 74 -11.02 -23.16 -4.80
C SER A 74 -10.25 -22.18 -3.93
N ALA A 75 -10.89 -21.69 -2.86
CA ALA A 75 -10.22 -20.85 -1.85
C ALA A 75 -8.96 -21.52 -1.27
N LEU A 76 -8.90 -22.86 -1.29
CA LEU A 76 -7.73 -23.62 -0.87
C LEU A 76 -6.58 -23.53 -1.87
N ASN A 77 -6.85 -23.60 -3.18
CA ASN A 77 -5.82 -23.43 -4.21
C ASN A 77 -5.26 -22.01 -4.18
N ASP A 78 -6.12 -21.01 -4.00
CA ASP A 78 -5.69 -19.62 -3.83
C ASP A 78 -4.79 -19.48 -2.61
N PHE A 79 -5.21 -19.99 -1.44
CA PHE A 79 -4.37 -20.00 -0.25
C PHE A 79 -3.03 -20.72 -0.50
N ASP A 80 -3.04 -21.87 -1.17
CA ASP A 80 -1.84 -22.65 -1.43
C ASP A 80 -0.82 -21.87 -2.26
N GLU A 81 -1.23 -21.33 -3.40
CA GLU A 81 -0.33 -20.68 -4.35
C GLU A 81 0.06 -19.27 -3.94
N ASN A 82 -0.91 -18.51 -3.43
CA ASN A 82 -0.73 -17.10 -3.16
C ASN A 82 -0.28 -16.82 -1.73
N THR A 83 -0.36 -17.80 -0.81
CA THR A 83 0.04 -17.59 0.60
C THR A 83 0.99 -18.68 1.09
N ARG A 84 0.60 -19.95 1.06
CA ARG A 84 1.35 -21.04 1.69
C ARG A 84 2.70 -21.26 1.01
N GLU A 85 2.74 -21.42 -0.29
CA GLU A 85 3.96 -21.72 -1.04
C GLU A 85 5.00 -20.60 -0.94
N PRO A 86 4.66 -19.31 -1.11
CA PRO A 86 5.59 -18.21 -0.88
C PRO A 86 6.17 -18.16 0.54
N LEU A 87 5.35 -18.47 1.56
CA LEU A 87 5.81 -18.52 2.96
C LEU A 87 6.75 -19.71 3.19
N CYS A 88 6.40 -20.90 2.70
CA CYS A 88 7.25 -22.09 2.77
C CYS A 88 8.60 -21.84 2.07
N ALA A 89 8.59 -21.30 0.85
CA ALA A 89 9.81 -21.01 0.09
C ALA A 89 10.73 -20.02 0.81
N PHE A 90 10.17 -19.03 1.50
CA PHE A 90 10.97 -18.12 2.32
C PHE A 90 11.61 -18.83 3.52
N ILE A 91 10.86 -19.69 4.21
CA ILE A 91 11.38 -20.46 5.33
C ILE A 91 12.47 -21.42 4.86
N ASP A 92 12.28 -22.13 3.74
CA ASP A 92 13.27 -23.02 3.15
C ASP A 92 14.56 -22.27 2.79
N SER A 93 14.43 -21.09 2.17
CA SER A 93 15.58 -20.24 1.87
C SER A 93 16.31 -19.84 3.15
N LEU A 94 15.58 -19.40 4.17
CA LEU A 94 16.19 -18.97 5.44
C LEU A 94 16.91 -20.12 6.16
N ILE A 95 16.35 -21.33 6.15
CA ILE A 95 17.01 -22.52 6.70
C ILE A 95 18.32 -22.78 5.96
N ARG A 96 18.32 -22.76 4.62
CA ARG A 96 19.54 -22.94 3.81
C ARG A 96 20.58 -21.85 4.09
N ASP A 97 20.16 -20.60 4.22
CA ASP A 97 21.08 -19.49 4.55
C ASP A 97 21.73 -19.73 5.93
N ILE A 98 20.99 -20.27 6.89
CA ILE A 98 21.51 -20.62 8.23
C ILE A 98 22.48 -21.82 8.16
N GLU A 99 22.13 -22.85 7.41
CA GLU A 99 22.95 -24.06 7.23
C GLU A 99 24.25 -23.77 6.48
N ASN A 100 24.22 -22.87 5.50
CA ASN A 100 25.36 -22.46 4.69
C ASN A 100 26.22 -21.36 5.32
N ASP A 101 25.89 -20.91 6.54
CA ASP A 101 26.54 -19.77 7.21
C ASP A 101 26.44 -18.44 6.44
N GLU A 102 25.46 -18.30 5.56
CA GLU A 102 25.15 -17.07 4.80
C GLU A 102 24.26 -16.11 5.60
N PHE A 103 23.62 -16.61 6.66
CA PHE A 103 22.79 -15.80 7.53
C PHE A 103 23.60 -14.88 8.46
N GLU A 104 23.46 -13.57 8.26
CA GLU A 104 24.06 -12.55 9.14
C GLU A 104 23.33 -12.49 10.50
N TRP A 105 23.96 -13.08 11.52
CA TRP A 105 23.47 -13.01 12.90
C TRP A 105 23.63 -11.60 13.45
N ILE A 106 22.65 -11.13 14.22
CA ILE A 106 22.82 -9.94 15.04
C ILE A 106 23.86 -10.28 16.12
N GLU A 107 25.12 -9.88 15.90
CA GLU A 107 26.08 -9.75 16.99
C GLU A 107 25.51 -8.73 17.98
N GLU A 108 25.61 -9.02 19.28
CA GLU A 108 25.24 -8.12 20.40
C GLU A 108 26.10 -6.84 20.39
N LYS A 109 25.97 -6.01 19.36
CA LYS A 109 25.99 -4.58 19.58
C LYS A 109 24.60 -4.26 20.04
N VAL A 110 24.51 -3.61 21.20
CA VAL A 110 23.31 -2.90 21.65
C VAL A 110 22.97 -1.89 20.56
N VAL A 111 22.30 -2.37 19.51
CA VAL A 111 21.47 -1.56 18.65
C VAL A 111 20.35 -1.20 19.59
N LYS A 112 20.50 -0.05 20.27
CA LYS A 112 19.40 0.65 20.92
C LYS A 112 18.20 0.43 20.00
N PRO A 113 17.08 -0.10 20.51
CA PRO A 113 15.96 -0.52 19.68
C PRO A 113 15.79 0.57 18.65
N LYS A 114 16.06 0.25 17.38
CA LYS A 114 15.99 1.24 16.32
C LYS A 114 14.57 1.73 16.42
N ASN A 115 14.47 2.94 16.94
CA ASN A 115 13.28 3.43 17.58
C ASN A 115 12.14 3.12 16.62
N ILE A 116 11.19 2.29 17.05
CA ILE A 116 9.82 2.43 16.60
C ILE A 116 9.27 3.68 17.33
N GLU A 117 10.06 4.76 17.42
CA GLU A 117 9.52 6.09 17.45
C GLU A 117 8.94 6.26 16.06
N ASN A 118 7.64 6.55 16.03
CA ASN A 118 7.01 7.36 15.01
C ASN A 118 7.70 7.19 13.66
N LYS A 119 7.17 6.32 12.79
CA LYS A 119 7.35 6.52 11.35
C LYS A 119 6.94 7.97 11.15
N SER A 120 7.92 8.90 11.12
CA SER A 120 7.64 10.32 11.03
C SER A 120 6.80 10.37 9.78
N LEU A 121 5.53 10.73 9.95
CA LEU A 121 4.59 10.64 8.86
C LEU A 121 5.26 11.33 7.69
N LEU A 122 5.57 10.54 6.64
CA LEU A 122 6.53 10.96 5.63
C LEU A 122 5.99 12.24 5.05
N LYS A 123 6.75 13.33 5.15
CA LYS A 123 6.31 14.64 4.67
C LYS A 123 6.37 14.70 3.14
N LYS A 124 5.95 13.63 2.47
CA LYS A 124 5.92 13.46 1.03
C LYS A 124 4.49 13.11 0.63
N ALA A 125 3.99 13.79 -0.39
CA ALA A 125 2.65 13.56 -0.91
C ALA A 125 2.72 13.39 -2.42
N PHE A 126 2.11 12.31 -2.93
CA PHE A 126 1.95 12.19 -4.37
C PHE A 126 0.88 13.13 -4.89
N ILE A 127 1.09 13.67 -6.08
CA ILE A 127 0.07 14.31 -6.88
C ILE A 127 -0.10 13.53 -8.17
N VAL A 128 -1.31 13.01 -8.36
CA VAL A 128 -1.79 12.45 -9.62
C VAL A 128 -2.62 13.52 -10.31
N HIS A 129 -2.35 13.73 -11.60
CA HIS A 129 -3.05 14.70 -12.43
C HIS A 129 -3.09 14.22 -13.87
N GLY A 130 -4.02 14.78 -14.65
CA GLY A 130 -4.00 14.61 -16.10
C GLY A 130 -3.37 15.81 -16.80
N HIS A 131 -4.09 16.54 -17.64
CA HIS A 131 -3.50 17.59 -18.48
C HIS A 131 -3.47 18.98 -17.85
N ASP A 132 -4.24 19.21 -16.78
CA ASP A 132 -4.28 20.51 -16.10
C ASP A 132 -3.02 20.75 -15.24
N ASN A 133 -2.02 21.37 -15.85
CA ASN A 133 -0.80 21.78 -15.18
C ASN A 133 -1.00 22.90 -14.14
N ALA A 134 -1.98 23.79 -14.35
CA ALA A 134 -2.20 24.91 -13.45
C ALA A 134 -2.73 24.44 -12.10
N THR A 135 -3.71 23.52 -12.12
CA THR A 135 -4.24 22.90 -10.90
C THR A 135 -3.17 22.07 -10.20
N LYS A 136 -2.40 21.27 -10.96
CA LYS A 136 -1.24 20.52 -10.43
C LYS A 136 -0.26 21.42 -9.68
N GLU A 137 0.21 22.50 -10.30
CA GLU A 137 1.18 23.42 -9.70
C GLU A 137 0.61 24.14 -8.48
N ARG A 138 -0.66 24.55 -8.53
CA ARG A 138 -1.33 25.18 -7.38
C ARG A 138 -1.39 24.24 -6.18
N THR A 139 -1.78 22.98 -6.40
CA THR A 139 -1.82 21.97 -5.35
C THR A 139 -0.43 21.66 -4.80
N ALA A 140 0.59 21.52 -5.67
CA ALA A 140 1.97 21.29 -5.25
C ALA A 140 2.50 22.40 -4.33
N ARG A 141 2.36 23.66 -4.76
CA ARG A 141 2.77 24.83 -3.97
C ARG A 141 2.04 24.92 -2.63
N TYR A 142 0.76 24.54 -2.61
CA TYR A 142 -0.01 24.52 -1.37
C TYR A 142 0.52 23.48 -0.38
N LEU A 143 0.80 22.26 -0.84
CA LEU A 143 1.40 21.21 0.00
C LEU A 143 2.78 21.62 0.51
N GLU A 144 3.60 22.24 -0.34
CA GLU A 144 4.91 22.78 0.05
C GLU A 144 4.80 23.89 1.11
N LYS A 145 3.81 24.80 0.99
CA LYS A 145 3.51 25.81 2.02
C LYS A 145 3.22 25.17 3.38
N LEU A 146 2.52 24.03 3.39
CA LEU A 146 2.22 23.26 4.60
C LEU A 146 3.41 22.43 5.12
N GLY A 147 4.51 22.37 4.37
CA GLY A 147 5.74 21.66 4.74
C GLY A 147 5.82 20.22 4.24
N PHE A 148 5.05 19.87 3.21
CA PHE A 148 5.14 18.60 2.50
C PHE A 148 5.91 18.74 1.19
N GLU A 149 6.73 17.77 0.85
CA GLU A 149 7.33 17.58 -0.46
C GLU A 149 6.27 16.99 -1.41
N ALA A 150 5.93 17.74 -2.46
CA ALA A 150 5.01 17.28 -3.50
C ALA A 150 5.78 16.47 -4.56
N VAL A 151 5.35 15.24 -4.81
CA VAL A 151 5.95 14.36 -5.81
C VAL A 151 4.95 14.14 -6.94
N ILE A 152 5.26 14.67 -8.14
CA ILE A 152 4.42 14.47 -9.33
C ILE A 152 4.72 13.10 -9.93
N LEU A 153 3.75 12.18 -9.87
CA LEU A 153 3.98 10.77 -10.18
C LEU A 153 4.34 10.53 -11.66
N HIS A 154 3.67 11.24 -12.58
CA HIS A 154 3.88 11.11 -14.02
C HIS A 154 5.23 11.68 -14.50
N GLU A 155 5.79 12.67 -13.80
CA GLU A 155 7.06 13.32 -14.15
C GLU A 155 8.30 12.55 -13.67
N GLN A 156 8.13 11.54 -12.81
CA GLN A 156 9.23 10.70 -12.37
C GLN A 156 9.77 9.86 -13.54
N ALA A 157 11.10 9.79 -13.66
CA ALA A 157 11.78 9.10 -14.76
C ALA A 157 11.23 7.68 -14.97
N SER A 158 10.67 7.42 -16.16
CA SER A 158 10.00 6.16 -16.44
C SER A 158 10.97 4.99 -16.55
N GLY A 159 12.15 5.16 -17.16
CA GLY A 159 13.14 4.08 -17.27
C GLY A 159 12.60 2.77 -17.86
N GLY A 160 11.50 2.81 -18.63
CA GLY A 160 10.78 1.63 -19.13
C GLY A 160 9.75 1.02 -18.16
N LYS A 161 9.66 1.53 -16.93
CA LYS A 161 8.75 1.07 -15.87
C LYS A 161 7.32 1.58 -16.08
N THR A 162 6.38 0.68 -15.86
CA THR A 162 4.94 0.94 -15.72
C THR A 162 4.65 1.77 -14.47
N ILE A 163 3.45 2.34 -14.41
CA ILE A 163 2.98 3.11 -13.25
C ILE A 163 3.01 2.28 -11.95
N ILE A 164 2.76 0.98 -12.04
CA ILE A 164 2.78 0.04 -10.92
C ILE A 164 4.19 -0.06 -10.34
N GLU A 165 5.19 -0.26 -11.21
CA GLU A 165 6.60 -0.35 -10.80
C GLU A 165 7.13 0.98 -10.25
N LYS A 166 6.62 2.13 -10.74
CA LYS A 166 6.90 3.44 -10.13
C LYS A 166 6.32 3.54 -8.73
N LEU A 167 5.07 3.15 -8.54
CA LEU A 167 4.41 3.16 -7.23
C LEU A 167 5.08 2.23 -6.21
N GLU A 168 5.71 1.14 -6.67
CA GLU A 168 6.52 0.25 -5.83
C GLU A 168 7.90 0.83 -5.50
N HIS A 169 8.50 1.58 -6.41
CA HIS A 169 9.81 2.20 -6.20
C HIS A 169 9.74 3.44 -5.32
N TYR A 170 8.70 4.27 -5.47
CA TYR A 170 8.50 5.50 -4.73
C TYR A 170 7.57 5.29 -3.51
N THR A 171 7.77 4.21 -2.74
CA THR A 171 6.89 3.79 -1.63
C THR A 171 6.92 4.67 -0.38
N ASP A 172 7.76 5.70 -0.36
CA ASP A 172 7.97 6.58 0.78
C ASP A 172 7.08 7.83 0.77
N VAL A 173 5.78 7.66 0.54
CA VAL A 173 4.81 8.76 0.67
C VAL A 173 3.87 8.58 1.86
N GLY A 174 3.45 9.70 2.43
CA GLY A 174 2.52 9.76 3.54
C GLY A 174 1.06 9.64 3.12
N PHE A 175 0.70 10.28 2.01
CA PHE A 175 -0.64 10.32 1.42
C PHE A 175 -0.55 10.70 -0.07
N CYS A 176 -1.68 10.71 -0.76
CA CYS A 176 -1.79 11.13 -2.15
C CYS A 176 -2.96 12.08 -2.38
N ILE A 177 -2.76 13.05 -3.27
CA ILE A 177 -3.79 13.89 -3.87
C ILE A 177 -4.05 13.42 -5.31
N VAL A 178 -5.31 13.23 -5.66
CA VAL A 178 -5.73 12.87 -7.03
C VAL A 178 -6.57 13.99 -7.61
N LEU A 179 -6.10 14.62 -8.68
CA LEU A 179 -6.76 15.76 -9.32
C LEU A 179 -7.73 15.29 -10.40
N TYR A 180 -9.02 15.48 -10.16
CA TYR A 180 -10.12 15.26 -11.10
C TYR A 180 -10.40 16.54 -11.88
N THR A 181 -9.79 16.62 -13.07
CA THR A 181 -9.92 17.73 -14.02
C THR A 181 -10.75 17.28 -15.24
N PRO A 182 -11.46 18.18 -15.93
CA PRO A 182 -12.30 17.86 -17.09
C PRO A 182 -11.47 17.60 -18.36
N ASP A 183 -10.56 16.63 -18.32
CA ASP A 183 -9.59 16.39 -19.40
C ASP A 183 -10.18 15.61 -20.58
N ASP A 184 -11.09 14.69 -20.30
CA ASP A 184 -11.75 13.84 -21.29
C ASP A 184 -13.28 14.08 -21.21
N GLU A 185 -14.01 13.64 -22.23
CA GLU A 185 -15.48 13.57 -22.20
C GLU A 185 -15.94 12.13 -22.37
N GLY A 186 -17.05 11.77 -21.73
CA GLY A 186 -17.61 10.42 -21.78
C GLY A 186 -19.11 10.37 -21.57
N SER A 187 -19.73 9.27 -21.95
CA SER A 187 -21.14 9.03 -21.68
C SER A 187 -21.42 7.54 -21.52
N VAL A 188 -22.56 7.23 -20.88
CA VAL A 188 -23.11 5.86 -20.90
C VAL A 188 -23.40 5.50 -22.35
N LYS A 189 -23.14 4.23 -22.70
CA LYS A 189 -23.45 3.68 -24.03
C LYS A 189 -24.86 4.11 -24.47
N ASP A 190 -24.94 4.62 -25.69
CA ASP A 190 -26.17 5.10 -26.36
C ASP A 190 -26.83 6.36 -25.77
N LYS A 191 -26.36 6.89 -24.63
CA LYS A 191 -26.68 8.25 -24.20
C LYS A 191 -25.71 9.22 -24.87
N LYS A 192 -26.19 10.04 -25.81
CA LYS A 192 -25.41 11.13 -26.44
C LYS A 192 -25.25 12.35 -25.52
N ASP A 193 -25.08 12.09 -24.22
CA ASP A 193 -24.94 13.08 -23.14
C ASP A 193 -23.50 13.02 -22.64
N TYR A 194 -22.60 13.67 -23.39
CA TYR A 194 -21.18 13.70 -23.07
C TYR A 194 -20.95 14.62 -21.87
N LYS A 195 -20.33 14.07 -20.83
CA LYS A 195 -19.98 14.80 -19.62
C LYS A 195 -18.46 14.92 -19.53
N PRO A 196 -17.96 16.07 -19.03
CA PRO A 196 -16.55 16.21 -18.72
C PRO A 196 -16.17 15.22 -17.63
N ARG A 197 -14.98 14.62 -17.70
CA ARG A 197 -14.49 13.63 -16.73
C ARG A 197 -12.98 13.66 -16.62
N ALA A 198 -12.47 13.11 -15.52
CA ALA A 198 -11.03 12.87 -15.37
C ALA A 198 -10.50 11.89 -16.41
N ARG A 199 -9.24 12.08 -16.80
CA ARG A 199 -8.52 11.18 -17.70
C ARG A 199 -8.53 9.76 -17.15
N GLN A 200 -8.73 8.75 -18.01
CA GLN A 200 -8.87 7.36 -17.53
C GLN A 200 -7.67 6.87 -16.70
N ASN A 201 -6.46 7.28 -17.05
CA ASN A 201 -5.25 6.95 -16.28
C ASN A 201 -5.30 7.49 -14.85
N VAL A 202 -5.85 8.70 -14.65
CA VAL A 202 -6.03 9.31 -13.32
C VAL A 202 -6.97 8.45 -12.47
N VAL A 203 -8.08 8.00 -13.07
CA VAL A 203 -9.06 7.13 -12.39
C VAL A 203 -8.43 5.78 -12.03
N PHE A 204 -7.64 5.20 -12.93
CA PHE A 204 -6.92 3.95 -12.68
C PHE A 204 -5.90 4.08 -11.54
N GLU A 205 -5.09 5.14 -11.58
CA GLU A 205 -4.09 5.44 -10.55
C GLU A 205 -4.71 5.68 -9.18
N HIS A 206 -5.86 6.36 -9.12
CA HIS A 206 -6.62 6.50 -7.88
C HIS A 206 -6.93 5.14 -7.25
N GLY A 207 -7.47 4.20 -8.03
CA GLY A 207 -7.78 2.86 -7.56
C GLY A 207 -6.53 2.13 -7.03
N LEU A 208 -5.42 2.17 -7.77
CA LEU A 208 -4.16 1.56 -7.34
C LEU A 208 -3.62 2.18 -6.04
N LEU A 209 -3.71 3.50 -5.90
CA LEU A 209 -3.26 4.21 -4.71
C LEU A 209 -4.13 3.92 -3.49
N ILE A 210 -5.44 3.74 -3.65
CA ILE A 210 -6.33 3.26 -2.58
C ILE A 210 -5.87 1.88 -2.13
N GLY A 211 -5.62 0.96 -3.07
CA GLY A 211 -5.15 -0.39 -2.73
C GLY A 211 -3.79 -0.38 -2.02
N LYS A 212 -2.89 0.54 -2.38
CA LYS A 212 -1.53 0.62 -1.83
C LYS A 212 -1.44 1.35 -0.48
N LEU A 213 -2.09 2.51 -0.35
CA LEU A 213 -1.97 3.40 0.80
C LEU A 213 -3.13 3.28 1.79
N GLY A 214 -4.24 2.66 1.36
CA GLY A 214 -5.52 2.70 2.06
C GLY A 214 -6.34 3.93 1.69
N ARG A 215 -7.67 3.77 1.65
CA ARG A 215 -8.62 4.81 1.24
C ARG A 215 -8.45 6.11 2.01
N ASN A 216 -8.21 6.05 3.32
CA ASN A 216 -8.06 7.23 4.18
C ASN A 216 -6.86 8.11 3.80
N ARG A 217 -5.87 7.59 3.06
CA ARG A 217 -4.67 8.33 2.68
C ARG A 217 -4.68 8.82 1.23
N VAL A 218 -5.82 8.76 0.56
CA VAL A 218 -5.98 9.23 -0.81
C VAL A 218 -7.11 10.25 -0.86
N PHE A 219 -6.77 11.47 -1.28
CA PHE A 219 -7.66 12.63 -1.29
C PHE A 219 -8.00 13.02 -2.73
N PRO A 220 -9.21 12.68 -3.21
CA PRO A 220 -9.70 13.16 -4.49
C PRO A 220 -10.05 14.65 -4.40
N LEU A 221 -9.46 15.43 -5.29
CA LEU A 221 -9.62 16.86 -5.45
C LEU A 221 -10.28 17.13 -6.80
N VAL A 222 -11.52 17.62 -6.79
CA VAL A 222 -12.33 17.79 -8.00
C VAL A 222 -12.39 19.27 -8.37
N THR A 223 -12.02 19.60 -9.60
CA THR A 223 -11.97 21.00 -10.05
C THR A 223 -13.33 21.70 -9.98
N ASP A 224 -14.39 21.02 -10.43
CA ASP A 224 -15.75 21.53 -10.39
C ASP A 224 -16.80 20.40 -10.28
N HIS A 225 -18.04 20.77 -9.94
CA HIS A 225 -19.15 19.82 -9.75
C HIS A 225 -19.70 19.19 -11.04
N SER A 226 -19.32 19.68 -12.22
CA SER A 226 -19.76 19.13 -13.51
C SER A 226 -18.93 17.92 -13.94
N VAL A 227 -17.73 17.74 -13.39
CA VAL A 227 -16.87 16.58 -13.65
C VAL A 227 -17.59 15.30 -13.22
N GLU A 228 -17.77 14.38 -14.15
CA GLU A 228 -18.28 13.03 -13.90
C GLU A 228 -17.27 12.25 -13.05
N LEU A 229 -17.81 11.56 -12.04
CA LEU A 229 -17.05 10.83 -11.05
C LEU A 229 -17.47 9.36 -11.02
N PRO A 230 -16.53 8.43 -10.77
CA PRO A 230 -16.85 7.04 -10.44
C PRO A 230 -17.84 6.95 -9.27
N GLY A 231 -18.75 5.97 -9.32
CA GLY A 231 -19.90 5.88 -8.42
C GLY A 231 -19.58 5.73 -6.93
N ASP A 232 -18.40 5.24 -6.58
CA ASP A 232 -18.02 4.91 -5.19
C ASP A 232 -16.95 5.84 -4.58
N ILE A 233 -16.86 7.09 -5.05
CA ILE A 233 -15.95 8.09 -4.47
C ILE A 233 -16.68 8.98 -3.45
N ASN A 234 -16.51 8.68 -2.16
CA ASN A 234 -16.95 9.55 -1.06
C ASN A 234 -15.86 10.56 -0.67
N GLY A 235 -16.15 11.55 0.18
CA GLY A 235 -15.14 12.42 0.82
C GLY A 235 -14.26 13.23 -0.14
N MET A 236 -14.86 13.80 -1.18
CA MET A 236 -14.15 14.64 -2.16
C MET A 236 -14.06 16.09 -1.69
N VAL A 237 -12.96 16.74 -2.05
CA VAL A 237 -12.76 18.18 -1.86
C VAL A 237 -12.90 18.86 -3.21
N TYR A 238 -13.79 19.85 -3.31
CA TYR A 238 -14.01 20.59 -4.54
C TYR A 238 -13.19 21.88 -4.56
N LEU A 239 -12.34 22.08 -5.58
CA LEU A 239 -11.50 23.27 -5.71
C LEU A 239 -12.31 24.53 -6.05
N SER A 240 -13.50 24.36 -6.63
CA SER A 240 -14.46 25.44 -6.84
C SER A 240 -14.96 26.06 -5.54
N ASP A 241 -14.85 25.35 -4.42
CA ASP A 241 -15.24 25.87 -3.12
C ASP A 241 -14.19 26.84 -2.60
N SER A 242 -14.62 27.99 -2.07
CA SER A 242 -13.76 29.04 -1.53
C SER A 242 -12.89 28.63 -0.33
N SER A 243 -13.00 27.38 0.13
CA SER A 243 -12.34 26.86 1.33
C SER A 243 -11.67 25.50 1.12
N TRP A 244 -11.43 25.09 -0.13
CA TRP A 244 -10.87 23.77 -0.43
C TRP A 244 -9.50 23.56 0.23
N GLU A 245 -8.67 24.60 0.33
CA GLU A 245 -7.38 24.56 1.04
C GLU A 245 -7.57 24.14 2.51
N LEU A 246 -8.55 24.76 3.18
CA LEU A 246 -8.89 24.49 4.57
C LEU A 246 -9.49 23.10 4.76
N GLN A 247 -10.35 22.66 3.84
CA GLN A 247 -10.92 21.31 3.85
C GLN A 247 -9.81 20.27 3.72
N LEU A 248 -8.93 20.42 2.72
CA LEU A 248 -7.80 19.52 2.51
C LEU A 248 -6.86 19.48 3.73
N ALA A 249 -6.54 20.62 4.33
CA ALA A 249 -5.73 20.68 5.54
C ALA A 249 -6.35 19.91 6.72
N LYS A 250 -7.68 19.99 6.89
CA LYS A 250 -8.40 19.22 7.93
C LYS A 250 -8.34 17.72 7.67
N GLU A 251 -8.51 17.29 6.43
CA GLU A 251 -8.44 15.88 6.04
C GLU A 251 -7.03 15.30 6.29
N ILE A 252 -5.98 16.03 5.87
CA ILE A 252 -4.58 15.66 6.11
C ILE A 252 -4.29 15.53 7.62
N ARG A 253 -4.81 16.46 8.43
CA ARG A 253 -4.68 16.39 9.90
C ARG A 253 -5.48 15.25 10.51
N GLY A 254 -6.65 14.93 9.94
CA GLY A 254 -7.53 13.85 10.38
C GLY A 254 -6.88 12.47 10.32
N ILE A 255 -5.92 12.28 9.40
CA ILE A 255 -5.12 11.04 9.31
C ILE A 255 -3.80 11.10 10.09
N GLY A 256 -3.59 12.15 10.89
CA GLY A 256 -2.52 12.25 11.87
C GLY A 256 -1.33 13.13 11.50
N PHE A 257 -1.30 13.77 10.32
CA PHE A 257 -0.20 14.67 9.96
C PHE A 257 -0.30 16.01 10.70
N GLU A 258 0.86 16.54 11.11
CA GLU A 258 0.95 17.89 11.63
C GLU A 258 0.81 18.90 10.50
N VAL A 259 -0.23 19.72 10.56
CA VAL A 259 -0.48 20.84 9.64
C VAL A 259 -0.55 22.13 10.43
N ASP A 260 0.31 23.09 10.10
CA ASP A 260 0.26 24.43 10.68
C ASP A 260 -0.92 25.21 10.07
N MET A 261 -2.01 25.30 10.83
CA MET A 261 -3.24 25.96 10.38
C MET A 261 -3.06 27.47 10.15
N ASN A 262 -2.01 28.10 10.71
CA ASN A 262 -1.71 29.51 10.41
C ASN A 262 -1.22 29.70 8.97
N LYS A 263 -0.70 28.63 8.34
CA LYS A 263 -0.26 28.65 6.94
C LYS A 263 -1.37 28.29 5.96
N VAL A 264 -2.56 27.93 6.44
CA VAL A 264 -3.72 27.58 5.58
C VAL A 264 -4.44 28.84 5.07
N ILE A 265 -4.32 29.96 5.79
CA ILE A 265 -4.90 31.27 5.45
C ILE A 265 -3.89 32.10 4.63
#